data_AF-A0A965I2I6-F1
#
_entry.id   AF-A0A965I2I6-F1
#
_cell.length_a   1.000
_cell.length_b   1.000
_cell.length_c   1.000
_cell.angle_alpha   90.00
_cell.angle_beta   90.00
_cell.angle_gamma   90.00
#
_symmetry.space_group_name_H-M   'P 1'
#
loop_
_entity.id
_entity.type
_entity.pdbx_description
1 polymer ?
#
loop_
_entity_poly.entity_id
_entity_poly.type
_entity_poly.pdbx_seq_one_letter_code
_entity_poly.pdbx_strand_id
1 'polypeptide(L)'
;SMNQKTLKQLIERGEIHTVVVAFPDVLGRLVGKRFTADFYLSQVAAHGTHACNYLLAVNMEMDPQDGFQVANWESGFGDYEMKPDPASLKILAWQPGTALVICDYLHHNGKRVEEAPRSVLQHQLDALKKKRTRAMMASELEFYLFDTTYSAAFDADYRHLRPSSDYRIDYHLLQPGRDENILGSIRRECSASGIPVECSKGEWSRGQHEVNVEYAEALEMADRHVLFKQAIKEIAHREGKSASFMPKFAEEEAGNSCHIHLSLQQGGKNLFWDSKKKAPSRVFHQFLAGLLKYSPELCLFFAPTINAYKRYQSGSWAPTRMAWSMDNRTVGFRVVGHGPSFRIENRMPGADANPYLAFAKASTLFTSNDEQIVVHKTFYKGEGSTIGHNLTAGPFSSIGKNCKIGTSVYIGSNVSIGNNVKIGNNSKIHSNVTIESNVIIGDECEIFAGAVIGSDGFGYAHDKDNSWIKIPQTGSVKIGDNVDIGANTTIDRGAIDDTVISDGVKIDNLVQIGHNCIIGEKTIIAGCVGIAGSAKIGRNCMIGGAAMIKGHISITDNTIISGGTGIGKNIVVPGKRFTNVFPYNIEHKDWLRIANNLKKIGKKND
;
A
#
# COMPACT_ATOMS: atom_id res chain seq x y z
N SER A 1 -34.32 -0.70 12.51
CA SER A 1 -33.09 -0.34 13.25
C SER A 1 -33.46 0.52 14.43
N MET A 2 -32.77 0.35 15.55
CA MET A 2 -32.90 1.21 16.72
C MET A 2 -32.47 2.64 16.34
N ASN A 3 -33.17 3.65 16.85
CA ASN A 3 -32.79 5.06 16.72
C ASN A 3 -33.11 5.80 18.02
N GLN A 4 -32.67 7.06 18.16
CA GLN A 4 -32.87 7.82 19.40
C GLN A 4 -34.34 7.94 19.84
N LYS A 5 -35.27 8.05 18.89
CA LYS A 5 -36.71 8.14 19.19
C LYS A 5 -37.22 6.82 19.76
N THR A 6 -36.86 5.69 19.15
CA THR A 6 -37.22 4.36 19.67
C THR A 6 -36.58 4.10 21.03
N LEU A 7 -35.31 4.46 21.22
CA LEU A 7 -34.65 4.34 22.52
C LEU A 7 -35.38 5.14 23.60
N LYS A 8 -35.74 6.40 23.31
CA LYS A 8 -36.50 7.23 24.25
C LYS A 8 -37.81 6.55 24.68
N GLN A 9 -38.56 6.01 23.73
CA GLN A 9 -39.82 5.30 24.02
C GLN A 9 -39.62 4.06 24.91
N LEU A 10 -38.55 3.30 24.68
CA LEU A 10 -38.24 2.11 25.47
C LEU A 10 -37.80 2.48 26.90
N ILE A 11 -37.08 3.59 27.05
CA ILE A 11 -36.69 4.12 28.37
C ILE A 11 -37.92 4.61 29.13
N GLU A 12 -38.82 5.37 28.47
CA GLU A 12 -40.09 5.83 29.07
C GLU A 12 -40.99 4.68 29.53
N ARG A 13 -40.89 3.51 28.89
CA ARG A 13 -41.61 2.29 29.27
C ARG A 13 -40.89 1.45 30.33
N GLY A 14 -39.69 1.82 30.74
CA GLY A 14 -38.86 1.04 31.67
C GLY A 14 -38.25 -0.23 31.05
N GLU A 15 -38.35 -0.40 29.73
CA GLU A 15 -37.78 -1.55 29.01
C GLU A 15 -36.26 -1.43 28.83
N ILE A 16 -35.71 -0.21 28.89
CA ILE A 16 -34.27 0.07 28.91
C ILE A 16 -33.96 0.96 30.10
N HIS A 17 -33.10 0.46 31.00
CA HIS A 17 -32.65 1.20 32.19
C HIS A 17 -31.15 1.52 32.15
N THR A 18 -30.39 0.88 31.25
CA THR A 18 -28.94 1.09 31.11
C THR A 18 -28.57 1.39 29.65
N VAL A 19 -27.72 2.40 29.46
CA VAL A 19 -27.07 2.66 28.17
C VAL A 19 -25.56 2.57 28.32
N VAL A 20 -24.95 1.62 27.61
CA VAL A 20 -23.50 1.47 27.48
C VAL A 20 -23.01 2.42 26.40
N VAL A 21 -22.02 3.22 26.73
CA VAL A 21 -21.42 4.20 25.82
C VAL A 21 -19.95 3.81 25.71
N ALA A 22 -19.55 3.31 24.54
CA ALA A 22 -18.24 2.67 24.36
C ALA A 22 -17.55 3.13 23.08
N PHE A 23 -16.25 2.91 22.98
CA PHE A 23 -15.47 3.06 21.76
C PHE A 23 -14.45 1.90 21.64
N PRO A 24 -13.97 1.58 20.43
CA PRO A 24 -12.94 0.57 20.26
C PRO A 24 -11.56 1.12 20.63
N ASP A 25 -10.85 0.41 21.50
CA ASP A 25 -9.43 0.66 21.75
C ASP A 25 -8.55 0.16 20.58
N VAL A 26 -7.24 0.42 20.65
CA VAL A 26 -6.27 0.04 19.61
C VAL A 26 -6.19 -1.47 19.35
N LEU A 27 -6.61 -2.30 20.30
CA LEU A 27 -6.67 -3.77 20.20
C LEU A 27 -8.05 -4.28 19.71
N GLY A 28 -8.99 -3.37 19.44
CA GLY A 28 -10.33 -3.70 18.95
C GLY A 28 -11.30 -4.15 20.05
N ARG A 29 -11.01 -3.83 21.32
CA ARG A 29 -11.89 -4.10 22.47
C ARG A 29 -12.80 -2.89 22.71
N LEU A 30 -14.05 -3.14 23.11
CA LEU A 30 -14.93 -2.07 23.53
C LEU A 30 -14.58 -1.64 24.96
N VAL A 31 -14.25 -0.37 25.13
CA VAL A 31 -14.00 0.28 26.42
C VAL A 31 -14.93 1.49 26.57
N GLY A 32 -15.36 1.81 27.79
CA GLY A 32 -16.31 2.89 28.00
C GLY A 32 -16.99 2.88 29.36
N LYS A 33 -18.19 3.47 29.41
CA LYS A 33 -18.96 3.69 30.64
C LYS A 33 -20.40 3.18 30.49
N ARG A 34 -21.01 2.76 31.61
CA ARG A 34 -22.43 2.44 31.70
C ARG A 34 -23.16 3.60 32.36
N PHE A 35 -24.25 4.05 31.75
CA PHE A 35 -25.08 5.15 32.26
C PHE A 35 -26.49 4.64 32.59
N THR A 36 -27.10 5.22 33.62
CA THR A 36 -28.56 5.14 33.79
C THR A 36 -29.22 5.77 32.57
N ALA A 37 -30.29 5.15 32.07
CA ALA A 37 -30.91 5.55 30.81
C ALA A 37 -31.42 7.00 30.80
N ASP A 38 -31.99 7.49 31.91
CA ASP A 38 -32.46 8.87 32.03
C ASP A 38 -31.34 9.90 31.93
N PHE A 39 -30.19 9.61 32.57
CA PHE A 39 -29.01 10.47 32.47
C PHE A 39 -28.42 10.46 31.07
N TYR A 40 -28.41 9.31 30.40
CA TYR A 40 -27.99 9.23 29.01
C TYR A 40 -28.85 10.13 28.13
N LEU A 41 -30.18 10.01 28.21
CA LEU A 41 -31.10 10.79 27.39
C LEU A 41 -31.00 12.30 27.65
N SER A 42 -30.90 12.69 28.92
CA SER A 42 -30.92 14.10 29.32
C SER A 42 -29.59 14.81 29.12
N GLN A 43 -28.45 14.10 29.19
CA GLN A 43 -27.12 14.70 29.14
C GLN A 43 -26.26 14.11 28.03
N VAL A 44 -25.96 12.81 28.11
CA VAL A 44 -24.89 12.19 27.31
C VAL A 44 -25.23 12.12 25.82
N ALA A 45 -26.49 11.91 25.46
CA ALA A 45 -26.93 11.80 24.08
C ALA A 45 -26.71 13.10 23.28
N ALA A 46 -26.81 14.26 23.95
CA ALA A 46 -26.66 15.57 23.33
C ALA A 46 -25.23 16.14 23.44
N HIS A 47 -24.59 15.92 24.59
CA HIS A 47 -23.32 16.58 24.94
C HIS A 47 -22.11 15.64 24.87
N GLY A 48 -22.33 14.34 24.64
CA GLY A 48 -21.28 13.34 24.75
C GLY A 48 -20.87 13.07 26.18
N THR A 49 -19.77 12.34 26.33
CA THR A 49 -19.08 12.10 27.60
C THR A 49 -17.58 12.14 27.35
N HIS A 50 -16.76 11.73 28.30
CA HIS A 50 -15.32 11.69 28.16
C HIS A 50 -14.75 10.35 28.62
N ALA A 51 -13.58 10.02 28.10
CA ALA A 51 -12.72 9.00 28.68
C ALA A 51 -11.28 9.43 28.55
N CYS A 52 -10.43 8.82 29.38
CA CYS A 52 -9.03 9.19 29.42
C CYS A 52 -8.29 8.73 28.17
N ASN A 53 -7.41 9.57 27.65
CA ASN A 53 -6.61 9.31 26.45
C ASN A 53 -5.70 8.07 26.59
N TYR A 54 -5.36 7.63 27.81
CA TYR A 54 -4.54 6.44 28.06
C TYR A 54 -5.15 5.17 27.45
N LEU A 55 -6.47 5.12 27.24
CA LEU A 55 -7.16 3.98 26.63
C LEU A 55 -6.73 3.71 25.16
N LEU A 56 -5.99 4.63 24.53
CA LEU A 56 -5.33 4.41 23.24
C LEU A 56 -3.87 3.92 23.36
N ALA A 57 -3.34 3.85 24.58
CA ALA A 57 -1.96 3.52 24.90
C ALA A 57 -1.89 2.45 26.01
N VAL A 58 -2.79 1.45 25.99
CA VAL A 58 -2.77 0.32 26.92
C VAL A 58 -2.36 -0.99 26.26
N ASN A 59 -1.79 -1.91 27.04
CA ASN A 59 -1.58 -3.30 26.64
C ASN A 59 -2.87 -4.15 26.80
N MET A 60 -2.73 -5.47 26.60
CA MET A 60 -3.82 -6.45 26.78
C MET A 60 -4.33 -6.54 28.23
N GLU A 61 -3.49 -6.26 29.22
CA GLU A 61 -3.84 -6.27 30.64
C GLU A 61 -4.43 -4.94 31.13
N MET A 62 -4.63 -3.97 30.21
CA MET A 62 -5.09 -2.60 30.51
C MET A 62 -4.06 -1.71 31.22
N ASP A 63 -2.79 -2.10 31.24
CA ASP A 63 -1.72 -1.25 31.77
C ASP A 63 -1.35 -0.14 30.77
N PRO A 64 -1.31 1.13 31.19
CA PRO A 64 -0.77 2.22 30.39
C PRO A 64 0.68 1.95 29.99
N GLN A 65 1.02 2.22 28.73
CA GLN A 65 2.34 2.02 28.16
C GLN A 65 3.08 3.36 28.01
N ASP A 66 4.36 3.37 28.34
CA ASP A 66 5.22 4.54 28.17
C ASP A 66 5.60 4.80 26.71
N GLY A 67 6.13 5.99 26.42
CA GLY A 67 6.70 6.34 25.11
C GLY A 67 5.70 6.86 24.07
N PHE A 68 4.42 6.95 24.42
CA PHE A 68 3.39 7.52 23.54
C PHE A 68 3.12 9.01 23.84
N GLN A 69 3.07 9.83 22.79
CA GLN A 69 2.71 11.26 22.94
C GLN A 69 1.22 11.46 23.26
N VAL A 70 0.37 10.51 22.85
CA VAL A 70 -1.09 10.62 23.01
C VAL A 70 -1.52 10.60 24.49
N ALA A 71 -0.73 9.96 25.36
CA ALA A 71 -1.01 9.77 26.77
C ALA A 71 0.30 9.44 27.52
N ASN A 72 0.70 10.28 28.48
CA ASN A 72 1.91 10.08 29.28
C ASN A 72 1.83 10.83 30.62
N TRP A 73 2.79 10.54 31.50
CA TRP A 73 2.91 11.17 32.82
C TRP A 73 3.21 12.67 32.75
N GLU A 74 3.96 13.16 31.75
CA GLU A 74 4.25 14.59 31.63
C GLU A 74 3.00 15.42 31.28
N SER A 75 2.09 14.86 30.47
CA SER A 75 0.81 15.47 30.07
C SER A 75 -0.34 15.15 31.03
N GLY A 76 -0.13 14.25 32.00
CA GLY A 76 -1.07 13.97 33.08
C GLY A 76 -2.31 13.17 32.70
N PHE A 77 -2.29 12.42 31.58
CA PHE A 77 -3.41 11.57 31.16
C PHE A 77 -4.76 12.30 31.06
N GLY A 78 -4.85 13.30 30.18
CA GLY A 78 -6.07 14.06 29.95
C GLY A 78 -7.22 13.24 29.34
N ASP A 79 -8.37 13.88 29.23
CA ASP A 79 -9.57 13.30 28.63
C ASP A 79 -9.70 13.66 27.14
N TYR A 80 -10.27 12.73 26.37
CA TYR A 80 -10.86 13.04 25.08
C TYR A 80 -12.38 12.86 25.14
N GLU A 81 -13.08 13.54 24.24
CA GLU A 81 -14.52 13.50 24.15
C GLU A 81 -14.97 12.20 23.45
N MET A 82 -15.88 11.47 24.09
CA MET A 82 -16.62 10.37 23.51
C MET A 82 -17.97 10.90 23.02
N LYS A 83 -18.11 11.01 21.70
CA LYS A 83 -19.34 11.47 21.06
C LYS A 83 -20.16 10.27 20.55
N PRO A 84 -21.33 9.96 21.14
CA PRO A 84 -22.17 8.86 20.68
C PRO A 84 -22.57 9.01 19.21
N ASP A 85 -22.36 7.96 18.42
CA ASP A 85 -22.84 7.87 17.04
C ASP A 85 -24.24 7.22 17.04
N PRO A 86 -25.33 7.97 16.79
CA PRO A 86 -26.69 7.44 16.84
C PRO A 86 -26.94 6.31 15.83
N ALA A 87 -26.16 6.22 14.75
CA ALA A 87 -26.30 5.14 13.76
C ALA A 87 -25.81 3.79 14.28
N SER A 88 -24.92 3.81 15.29
CA SER A 88 -24.36 2.60 15.92
C SER A 88 -25.22 2.06 17.07
N LEU A 89 -26.31 2.74 17.43
CA LEU A 89 -27.15 2.39 18.57
C LEU A 89 -27.82 1.01 18.38
N LYS A 90 -27.63 0.09 19.34
CA LYS A 90 -28.22 -1.26 19.36
C LYS A 90 -28.82 -1.57 20.74
N ILE A 91 -29.84 -2.42 20.78
CA ILE A 91 -30.24 -3.12 22.02
C ILE A 91 -29.28 -4.29 22.22
N LEU A 92 -28.93 -4.62 23.46
CA LEU A 92 -28.18 -5.82 23.78
C LEU A 92 -29.15 -6.93 24.19
N ALA A 93 -29.65 -7.72 23.24
CA ALA A 93 -30.68 -8.73 23.55
C ALA A 93 -30.21 -9.82 24.54
N TRP A 94 -28.89 -10.01 24.68
CA TRP A 94 -28.28 -10.92 25.66
C TRP A 94 -28.11 -10.32 27.06
N GLN A 95 -28.30 -9.00 27.20
CA GLN A 95 -28.33 -8.25 28.47
C GLN A 95 -29.66 -7.49 28.59
N PRO A 96 -30.70 -8.11 29.16
CA PRO A 96 -32.01 -7.47 29.33
C PRO A 96 -31.90 -6.06 29.93
N GLY A 97 -32.71 -5.13 29.44
CA GLY A 97 -32.74 -3.75 29.94
C GLY A 97 -31.59 -2.84 29.48
N THR A 98 -30.75 -3.30 28.54
CA THR A 98 -29.52 -2.60 28.15
C THR A 98 -29.48 -2.26 26.66
N ALA A 99 -29.06 -1.02 26.35
CA ALA A 99 -28.68 -0.60 25.00
C ALA A 99 -27.20 -0.22 24.96
N LEU A 100 -26.60 -0.22 23.77
CA LEU A 100 -25.21 0.20 23.53
C LEU A 100 -25.13 1.17 22.36
N VAL A 101 -24.27 2.19 22.50
CA VAL A 101 -23.89 3.10 21.42
C VAL A 101 -22.36 3.18 21.35
N ILE A 102 -21.83 3.09 20.13
CA ILE A 102 -20.41 3.29 19.85
C ILE A 102 -20.16 4.77 19.60
N CYS A 103 -19.03 5.27 20.10
CA CYS A 103 -18.66 6.68 20.02
C CYS A 103 -17.52 6.90 19.02
N ASP A 104 -17.55 8.08 18.41
CA ASP A 104 -16.34 8.69 17.86
C ASP A 104 -15.54 9.31 19.01
N TYR A 105 -14.22 9.25 18.92
CA TYR A 105 -13.31 9.82 19.90
C TYR A 105 -12.70 11.11 19.35
N LEU A 106 -12.91 12.22 20.06
CA LEU A 106 -12.65 13.57 19.58
C LEU A 106 -11.75 14.34 20.56
N HIS A 107 -10.91 15.22 20.01
CA HIS A 107 -10.29 16.28 20.79
C HIS A 107 -11.35 17.30 21.25
N HIS A 108 -11.06 18.08 22.30
CA HIS A 108 -11.97 19.11 22.81
C HIS A 108 -12.39 20.19 21.80
N ASN A 109 -11.67 20.31 20.67
CA ASN A 109 -12.04 21.20 19.56
C ASN A 109 -13.00 20.55 18.55
N GLY A 110 -13.50 19.34 18.84
CA GLY A 110 -14.43 18.58 18.01
C GLY A 110 -13.79 17.83 16.84
N LYS A 111 -12.47 17.90 16.65
CA LYS A 111 -11.76 17.11 15.63
C LYS A 111 -11.60 15.67 16.08
N ARG A 112 -11.65 14.72 15.13
CA ARG A 112 -11.36 13.31 15.39
C ARG A 112 -9.94 13.15 15.93
N VAL A 113 -9.78 12.27 16.90
CA VAL A 113 -8.46 11.77 17.31
C VAL A 113 -7.97 10.83 16.22
N GLU A 114 -6.85 11.17 15.59
CA GLU A 114 -6.35 10.49 14.38
C GLU A 114 -5.90 9.05 14.67
N GLU A 115 -5.40 8.79 15.86
CA GLU A 115 -4.89 7.50 16.32
C GLU A 115 -6.02 6.53 16.72
N ALA A 116 -7.25 7.03 16.92
CA ALA A 116 -8.37 6.20 17.31
C ALA A 116 -8.79 5.28 16.14
N PRO A 117 -8.91 3.94 16.33
CA PRO A 117 -9.15 3.02 15.23
C PRO A 117 -10.39 3.34 14.38
N ARG A 118 -11.49 3.74 15.03
CA ARG A 118 -12.72 4.17 14.34
C ARG A 118 -12.46 5.36 13.41
N SER A 119 -11.70 6.36 13.88
CA SER A 119 -11.29 7.53 13.07
C SER A 119 -10.41 7.13 11.89
N VAL A 120 -9.45 6.22 12.10
CA VAL A 120 -8.56 5.72 11.03
C VAL A 120 -9.38 5.13 9.88
N LEU A 121 -10.39 4.30 10.19
CA LEU A 121 -11.29 3.76 9.16
C LEU A 121 -12.13 4.86 8.51
N GLN A 122 -12.76 5.73 9.31
CA GLN A 122 -13.59 6.81 8.79
C GLN A 122 -12.83 7.71 7.80
N HIS A 123 -11.55 8.01 8.04
CA HIS A 123 -10.72 8.76 7.09
C HIS A 123 -10.61 8.10 5.71
N GLN A 124 -10.44 6.77 5.68
CA GLN A 124 -10.40 6.04 4.41
C GLN A 124 -11.77 6.07 3.72
N LEU A 125 -12.85 5.96 4.49
CA LEU A 125 -14.22 5.99 3.96
C LEU A 125 -14.61 7.38 3.45
N ASP A 126 -14.15 8.46 4.09
CA ASP A 126 -14.35 9.84 3.61
C ASP A 126 -13.70 10.04 2.23
N ALA A 127 -12.51 9.45 2.01
CA ALA A 127 -11.86 9.46 0.70
C ALA A 127 -12.63 8.64 -0.36
N LEU A 128 -13.18 7.48 0.00
CA LEU A 128 -14.05 6.71 -0.90
C LEU A 128 -15.35 7.45 -1.24
N LYS A 129 -15.95 8.12 -0.25
CA LYS A 129 -17.18 8.90 -0.39
C LYS A 129 -17.03 10.04 -1.39
N LYS A 130 -15.87 10.73 -1.41
CA LYS A 130 -15.54 11.74 -2.43
C LYS A 130 -15.59 11.18 -3.86
N LYS A 131 -15.24 9.90 -4.04
CA LYS A 131 -15.33 9.17 -5.32
C LYS A 131 -16.70 8.52 -5.56
N ARG A 132 -17.69 8.74 -4.67
CA ARG A 132 -19.01 8.06 -4.66
C ARG A 132 -18.90 6.53 -4.61
N THR A 133 -17.81 6.02 -4.05
CA THR A 133 -17.56 4.58 -3.89
C THR A 133 -17.79 4.19 -2.44
N ARG A 134 -18.28 2.97 -2.24
CA ARG A 134 -18.50 2.36 -0.92
C ARG A 134 -17.72 1.06 -0.83
N ALA A 135 -17.09 0.82 0.32
CA ALA A 135 -16.45 -0.45 0.62
C ALA A 135 -17.43 -1.35 1.35
N MET A 136 -17.71 -2.52 0.76
CA MET A 136 -18.56 -3.55 1.34
C MET A 136 -17.68 -4.64 1.90
N MET A 137 -17.86 -4.97 3.18
CA MET A 137 -16.99 -5.91 3.89
C MET A 137 -17.79 -6.89 4.75
N ALA A 138 -17.22 -8.07 4.95
CA ALA A 138 -17.61 -9.03 5.99
C ALA A 138 -16.36 -9.55 6.68
N SER A 139 -16.51 -9.93 7.96
CA SER A 139 -15.49 -10.66 8.70
C SER A 139 -16.09 -11.97 9.20
N GLU A 140 -15.52 -13.10 8.79
CA GLU A 140 -15.87 -14.43 9.30
C GLU A 140 -14.97 -14.72 10.49
N LEU A 141 -15.56 -14.84 11.69
CA LEU A 141 -14.83 -15.00 12.94
C LEU A 141 -14.93 -16.43 13.44
N GLU A 142 -13.77 -17.05 13.61
CA GLU A 142 -13.62 -18.30 14.34
C GLU A 142 -13.30 -18.02 15.81
N PHE A 143 -13.77 -18.89 16.70
CA PHE A 143 -13.45 -18.83 18.13
C PHE A 143 -13.44 -20.23 18.76
N TYR A 144 -12.72 -20.35 19.86
CA TYR A 144 -12.82 -21.51 20.74
C TYR A 144 -13.83 -21.28 21.84
N LEU A 145 -14.63 -22.30 22.11
CA LEU A 145 -15.46 -22.44 23.29
C LEU A 145 -14.82 -23.44 24.25
N PHE A 146 -14.72 -23.07 25.52
CA PHE A 146 -14.19 -23.91 26.57
C PHE A 146 -15.23 -24.15 27.66
N ASP A 147 -15.24 -25.37 28.21
CA ASP A 147 -16.05 -25.68 29.40
C ASP A 147 -15.47 -25.02 30.68
N THR A 148 -14.25 -24.50 30.60
CA THR A 148 -13.62 -23.70 31.66
C THR A 148 -14.19 -22.28 31.68
N THR A 149 -14.62 -21.78 32.85
CA THR A 149 -15.06 -20.37 33.02
C THR A 149 -13.89 -19.40 32.88
N TYR A 150 -14.16 -18.10 32.67
CA TYR A 150 -13.11 -17.07 32.65
C TYR A 150 -12.30 -17.00 33.96
N SER A 151 -12.97 -17.06 35.13
CA SER A 151 -12.27 -17.02 36.43
C SER A 151 -11.39 -18.25 36.60
N ALA A 152 -11.89 -19.45 36.31
CA ALA A 152 -11.10 -20.67 36.42
C ALA A 152 -9.93 -20.69 35.44
N ALA A 153 -10.10 -20.13 34.23
CA ALA A 153 -9.01 -19.97 33.28
C ALA A 153 -7.94 -19.01 33.83
N PHE A 154 -8.34 -17.88 34.40
CA PHE A 154 -7.43 -16.92 35.03
C PHE A 154 -6.66 -17.55 36.20
N ASP A 155 -7.37 -18.23 37.12
CA ASP A 155 -6.78 -18.90 38.29
C ASP A 155 -5.78 -20.00 37.90
N ALA A 156 -5.97 -20.60 36.72
CA ALA A 156 -5.10 -21.62 36.15
C ALA A 156 -3.99 -21.06 35.23
N ASP A 157 -3.76 -19.74 35.22
CA ASP A 157 -2.78 -19.08 34.32
C ASP A 157 -3.03 -19.42 32.84
N TYR A 158 -4.30 -19.56 32.47
CA TYR A 158 -4.79 -19.96 31.15
C TYR A 158 -4.27 -21.31 30.65
N ARG A 159 -3.83 -22.19 31.55
CA ARG A 159 -3.35 -23.54 31.21
C ARG A 159 -4.47 -24.57 31.32
N HIS A 160 -4.31 -25.68 30.59
CA HIS A 160 -5.21 -26.83 30.66
C HIS A 160 -6.69 -26.49 30.40
N LEU A 161 -6.94 -25.51 29.52
CA LEU A 161 -8.30 -25.16 29.10
C LEU A 161 -8.96 -26.36 28.42
N ARG A 162 -10.17 -26.72 28.86
CA ARG A 162 -10.92 -27.85 28.30
C ARG A 162 -11.83 -27.36 27.17
N PRO A 163 -11.58 -27.72 25.89
CA PRO A 163 -12.47 -27.35 24.81
C PRO A 163 -13.87 -27.96 25.02
N SER A 164 -14.91 -27.33 24.49
CA SER A 164 -16.30 -27.81 24.63
C SER A 164 -16.59 -29.15 23.93
N SER A 165 -15.65 -29.63 23.10
CA SER A 165 -15.76 -30.90 22.40
C SER A 165 -14.55 -31.80 22.60
N ASP A 166 -14.81 -33.11 22.64
CA ASP A 166 -13.79 -34.14 22.87
C ASP A 166 -13.05 -34.55 21.57
N TYR A 167 -13.60 -34.18 20.40
CA TYR A 167 -13.12 -34.52 19.05
C TYR A 167 -13.29 -33.34 18.08
N ARG A 168 -12.70 -33.44 16.87
CA ARG A 168 -12.80 -32.44 15.79
C ARG A 168 -14.22 -32.33 15.26
N ILE A 169 -14.70 -31.12 14.96
CA ILE A 169 -16.14 -30.88 14.73
C ILE A 169 -16.48 -30.20 13.41
N ASP A 170 -15.56 -30.20 12.45
CA ASP A 170 -15.79 -29.54 11.15
C ASP A 170 -17.00 -30.16 10.45
N TYR A 171 -18.00 -29.32 10.19
CA TYR A 171 -19.32 -29.70 9.65
C TYR A 171 -20.08 -30.78 10.45
N HIS A 172 -19.64 -31.13 11.66
CA HIS A 172 -20.33 -32.10 12.50
C HIS A 172 -21.61 -31.49 13.10
N LEU A 173 -22.72 -32.22 13.12
CA LEU A 173 -24.00 -31.69 13.61
C LEU A 173 -24.26 -31.95 15.09
N LEU A 174 -23.77 -33.07 15.64
CA LEU A 174 -24.08 -33.44 17.03
C LEU A 174 -23.44 -32.49 18.05
N GLN A 175 -22.17 -32.12 17.85
CA GLN A 175 -21.49 -31.28 18.84
C GLN A 175 -22.02 -29.84 18.86
N PRO A 176 -22.18 -29.13 17.73
CA PRO A 176 -22.91 -27.86 17.74
C PRO A 176 -24.30 -27.97 18.36
N GLY A 177 -24.98 -29.11 18.21
CA GLY A 177 -26.22 -29.42 18.92
C GLY A 177 -26.08 -29.50 20.45
N ARG A 178 -24.93 -29.94 20.98
CA ARG A 178 -24.62 -29.92 22.42
C ARG A 178 -24.29 -28.52 22.94
N ASP A 179 -23.67 -27.68 22.10
CA ASP A 179 -23.34 -26.29 22.40
C ASP A 179 -24.47 -25.29 22.00
N GLU A 180 -25.65 -25.81 21.67
CA GLU A 180 -26.76 -25.06 21.09
C GLU A 180 -27.37 -24.01 22.03
N ASN A 181 -27.25 -24.17 23.34
CA ASN A 181 -27.65 -23.11 24.29
C ASN A 181 -26.87 -21.82 24.03
N ILE A 182 -25.58 -21.92 23.69
CA ILE A 182 -24.72 -20.78 23.37
C ILE A 182 -24.89 -20.41 21.89
N LEU A 183 -24.73 -21.35 20.97
CA LEU A 183 -24.78 -21.05 19.53
C LEU A 183 -26.17 -20.55 19.09
N GLY A 184 -27.25 -21.15 19.61
CA GLY A 184 -28.61 -20.69 19.38
C GLY A 184 -28.88 -19.30 19.96
N SER A 185 -28.33 -18.99 21.14
CA SER A 185 -28.40 -17.65 21.72
C SER A 185 -27.63 -16.63 20.89
N ILE A 186 -26.41 -16.96 20.44
CA ILE A 186 -25.64 -16.11 19.51
C ILE A 186 -26.48 -15.80 18.27
N ARG A 187 -27.06 -16.81 17.62
CA ARG A 187 -27.85 -16.59 16.39
C ARG A 187 -29.06 -15.70 16.63
N ARG A 188 -29.84 -15.93 17.69
CA ARG A 188 -31.07 -15.17 17.98
C ARG A 188 -30.79 -13.78 18.55
N GLU A 189 -29.95 -13.70 19.57
CA GLU A 189 -29.71 -12.49 20.36
C GLU A 189 -28.85 -11.49 19.59
N CYS A 190 -27.82 -11.92 18.86
CA CYS A 190 -27.05 -11.00 18.01
C CYS A 190 -27.93 -10.46 16.85
N SER A 191 -28.76 -11.30 16.24
CA SER A 191 -29.69 -10.87 15.18
C SER A 191 -30.73 -9.87 15.71
N ALA A 192 -31.32 -10.13 16.89
CA ALA A 192 -32.22 -9.19 17.57
C ALA A 192 -31.52 -7.86 17.92
N SER A 193 -30.20 -7.90 18.11
CA SER A 193 -29.34 -6.74 18.37
C SER A 193 -28.82 -6.08 17.09
N GLY A 194 -29.34 -6.45 15.91
CA GLY A 194 -28.97 -5.82 14.64
C GLY A 194 -27.61 -6.22 14.08
N ILE A 195 -27.12 -7.42 14.44
CA ILE A 195 -26.01 -8.14 13.82
C ILE A 195 -26.62 -9.37 13.12
N PRO A 196 -26.96 -9.31 11.83
CA PRO A 196 -27.66 -10.40 11.15
C PRO A 196 -26.76 -11.63 11.05
N VAL A 197 -27.08 -12.69 11.80
CA VAL A 197 -26.34 -13.95 11.77
C VAL A 197 -26.93 -14.85 10.68
N GLU A 198 -26.10 -15.30 9.74
CA GLU A 198 -26.51 -16.18 8.64
C GLU A 198 -26.52 -17.65 9.08
N CYS A 199 -25.43 -18.10 9.71
CA CYS A 199 -25.27 -19.47 10.16
C CYS A 199 -24.18 -19.59 11.23
N SER A 200 -24.11 -20.77 11.86
CA SER A 200 -23.02 -21.16 12.75
C SER A 200 -22.65 -22.61 12.47
N LYS A 201 -21.36 -22.95 12.54
CA LYS A 201 -20.88 -24.33 12.37
C LYS A 201 -19.74 -24.67 13.32
N GLY A 202 -19.48 -25.96 13.50
CA GLY A 202 -18.22 -26.43 14.04
C GLY A 202 -17.09 -26.26 13.03
N GLU A 203 -15.89 -25.98 13.52
CA GLU A 203 -14.66 -25.84 12.75
C GLU A 203 -13.72 -27.05 12.94
N TRP A 204 -12.56 -26.99 12.28
CA TRP A 204 -11.56 -28.07 12.25
C TRP A 204 -11.21 -28.65 13.63
N SER A 205 -11.12 -27.82 14.67
CA SER A 205 -10.57 -28.21 15.97
C SER A 205 -11.60 -28.52 17.04
N ARG A 206 -11.12 -29.13 18.14
CA ARG A 206 -11.93 -29.36 19.34
C ARG A 206 -12.43 -28.04 19.92
N GLY A 207 -13.74 -27.90 20.10
CA GLY A 207 -14.41 -26.72 20.63
C GLY A 207 -14.30 -25.48 19.74
N GLN A 208 -13.85 -25.62 18.48
CA GLN A 208 -13.73 -24.49 17.56
C GLN A 208 -15.04 -24.29 16.79
N HIS A 209 -15.51 -23.05 16.75
CA HIS A 209 -16.75 -22.68 16.06
C HIS A 209 -16.53 -21.47 15.15
N GLU A 210 -17.30 -21.41 14.08
CA GLU A 210 -17.40 -20.26 13.18
C GLU A 210 -18.86 -19.80 13.14
N VAL A 211 -19.06 -18.48 13.14
CA VAL A 211 -20.37 -17.87 12.96
C VAL A 211 -20.27 -16.78 11.90
N ASN A 212 -21.13 -16.87 10.90
CA ASN A 212 -21.09 -15.99 9.74
C ASN A 212 -22.20 -14.95 9.88
N VAL A 213 -21.86 -13.71 9.56
CA VAL A 213 -22.76 -12.57 9.65
C VAL A 213 -22.84 -11.88 8.31
N GLU A 214 -24.00 -11.30 8.03
CA GLU A 214 -24.22 -10.59 6.76
C GLU A 214 -23.25 -9.40 6.63
N TYR A 215 -22.67 -9.26 5.44
CA TYR A 215 -21.80 -8.15 5.08
C TYR A 215 -22.49 -6.80 5.25
N ALA A 216 -21.71 -5.73 5.41
CA ALA A 216 -22.21 -4.36 5.48
C ALA A 216 -21.22 -3.37 4.86
N GLU A 217 -21.56 -2.07 4.86
CA GLU A 217 -20.55 -1.04 4.63
C GLU A 217 -19.47 -1.12 5.74
N ALA A 218 -18.22 -0.85 5.38
CA ALA A 218 -17.06 -1.20 6.21
C ALA A 218 -17.13 -0.70 7.67
N LEU A 219 -17.62 0.53 7.92
CA LEU A 219 -17.74 1.05 9.30
C LEU A 219 -18.77 0.26 10.11
N GLU A 220 -19.95 0.00 9.53
CA GLU A 220 -20.98 -0.80 10.19
C GLU A 220 -20.50 -2.23 10.42
N MET A 221 -19.76 -2.81 9.47
CA MET A 221 -19.22 -4.16 9.65
C MET A 221 -18.17 -4.19 10.78
N ALA A 222 -17.31 -3.17 10.89
CA ALA A 222 -16.35 -3.09 11.99
C ALA A 222 -17.04 -2.96 13.36
N ASP A 223 -18.13 -2.20 13.42
CA ASP A 223 -18.98 -2.06 14.61
C ASP A 223 -19.65 -3.36 15.00
N ARG A 224 -20.24 -4.06 14.01
CA ARG A 224 -20.80 -5.40 14.19
C ARG A 224 -19.73 -6.35 14.70
N HIS A 225 -18.52 -6.34 14.13
CA HIS A 225 -17.44 -7.23 14.52
C HIS A 225 -17.06 -7.10 16.00
N VAL A 226 -16.78 -5.89 16.49
CA VAL A 226 -16.35 -5.71 17.88
C VAL A 226 -17.48 -6.02 18.86
N LEU A 227 -18.72 -5.62 18.54
CA LEU A 227 -19.88 -5.94 19.34
C LEU A 227 -20.19 -7.44 19.36
N PHE A 228 -19.99 -8.12 18.22
CA PHE A 228 -20.20 -9.55 18.09
C PHE A 228 -19.22 -10.35 18.96
N LYS A 229 -17.93 -9.96 18.98
CA LYS A 229 -16.95 -10.55 19.91
C LYS A 229 -17.33 -10.34 21.37
N GLN A 230 -17.84 -9.15 21.72
CA GLN A 230 -18.32 -8.87 23.07
C GLN A 230 -19.51 -9.77 23.43
N ALA A 231 -20.50 -9.87 22.54
CA ALA A 231 -21.69 -10.68 22.74
C ALA A 231 -21.35 -12.15 22.98
N ILE A 232 -20.49 -12.75 22.14
CA ILE A 232 -20.09 -14.16 22.28
C ILE A 232 -19.43 -14.42 23.65
N LYS A 233 -18.53 -13.53 24.09
CA LYS A 233 -17.86 -13.69 25.39
C LYS A 233 -18.85 -13.61 26.54
N GLU A 234 -19.78 -12.67 26.49
CA GLU A 234 -20.78 -12.47 27.55
C GLU A 234 -21.85 -13.58 27.57
N ILE A 235 -22.28 -14.07 26.41
CA ILE A 235 -23.18 -15.23 26.30
C ILE A 235 -22.48 -16.50 26.81
N ALA A 236 -21.21 -16.73 26.43
CA ALA A 236 -20.45 -17.86 26.96
C ALA A 236 -20.29 -17.76 28.49
N HIS A 237 -19.99 -16.58 29.01
CA HIS A 237 -19.90 -16.34 30.45
C HIS A 237 -21.22 -16.64 31.18
N ARG A 238 -22.36 -16.20 30.62
CA ARG A 238 -23.71 -16.47 31.16
C ARG A 238 -23.99 -17.97 31.32
N GLU A 239 -23.45 -18.78 30.42
CA GLU A 239 -23.59 -20.24 30.42
C GLU A 239 -22.47 -20.98 31.18
N GLY A 240 -21.65 -20.26 31.97
CA GLY A 240 -20.57 -20.86 32.76
C GLY A 240 -19.40 -21.37 31.94
N LYS A 241 -19.20 -20.85 30.73
CA LYS A 241 -18.12 -21.19 29.81
C LYS A 241 -17.23 -19.97 29.54
N SER A 242 -16.20 -20.15 28.73
CA SER A 242 -15.41 -19.04 28.18
C SER A 242 -15.23 -19.20 26.67
N ALA A 243 -15.17 -18.05 25.99
CA ALA A 243 -14.85 -17.99 24.57
C ALA A 243 -13.54 -17.23 24.33
N SER A 244 -12.73 -17.71 23.40
CA SER A 244 -11.47 -17.06 22.99
C SER A 244 -11.38 -16.89 21.48
N PHE A 245 -11.01 -15.68 21.08
CA PHE A 245 -10.67 -15.32 19.70
C PHE A 245 -9.14 -15.28 19.50
N MET A 246 -8.38 -15.87 20.42
CA MET A 246 -6.93 -15.99 20.28
C MET A 246 -6.60 -16.78 18.99
N PRO A 247 -5.68 -16.30 18.14
CA PRO A 247 -5.39 -16.93 16.86
C PRO A 247 -4.88 -18.36 16.97
N LYS A 248 -4.17 -18.72 18.05
CA LYS A 248 -3.61 -20.05 18.24
C LYS A 248 -3.52 -20.36 19.73
N PHE A 249 -4.53 -21.02 20.27
CA PHE A 249 -4.57 -21.31 21.71
C PHE A 249 -3.69 -22.50 22.12
N ALA A 250 -3.57 -23.52 21.25
CA ALA A 250 -2.77 -24.72 21.46
C ALA A 250 -2.00 -25.08 20.17
N GLU A 251 -0.87 -25.76 20.30
CA GLU A 251 0.03 -26.05 19.18
C GLU A 251 -0.61 -27.03 18.17
N GLU A 252 -1.28 -28.05 18.69
CA GLU A 252 -1.87 -29.17 17.95
C GLU A 252 -3.23 -28.85 17.31
N GLU A 253 -3.87 -27.76 17.72
CA GLU A 253 -5.18 -27.33 17.23
C GLU A 253 -5.04 -26.33 16.08
N ALA A 254 -6.05 -26.19 15.22
CA ALA A 254 -6.12 -25.13 14.23
C ALA A 254 -6.08 -23.74 14.89
N GLY A 255 -5.87 -22.72 14.06
CA GLY A 255 -5.92 -21.35 14.54
C GLY A 255 -7.22 -20.66 14.19
N ASN A 256 -7.68 -19.74 15.04
CA ASN A 256 -8.85 -18.90 14.75
C ASN A 256 -8.53 -17.83 13.71
N SER A 257 -9.22 -17.90 12.58
CA SER A 257 -9.15 -16.91 11.51
C SER A 257 -10.14 -15.75 11.68
N CYS A 258 -9.83 -14.65 10.99
CA CYS A 258 -10.76 -13.60 10.63
C CYS A 258 -10.70 -13.41 9.11
N HIS A 259 -11.38 -14.25 8.33
CA HIS A 259 -11.40 -14.03 6.88
C HIS A 259 -12.15 -12.73 6.56
N ILE A 260 -11.49 -11.83 5.84
CA ILE A 260 -12.08 -10.54 5.45
C ILE A 260 -12.53 -10.64 4.00
N HIS A 261 -13.84 -10.64 3.79
CA HIS A 261 -14.45 -10.54 2.46
C HIS A 261 -14.63 -9.08 2.10
N LEU A 262 -14.25 -8.68 0.89
CA LEU A 262 -14.27 -7.29 0.49
C LEU A 262 -14.60 -7.09 -1.00
N SER A 263 -15.41 -6.06 -1.26
CA SER A 263 -15.72 -5.57 -2.59
C SER A 263 -15.97 -4.07 -2.58
N LEU A 264 -15.99 -3.45 -3.76
CA LEU A 264 -16.28 -2.02 -3.90
C LEU A 264 -17.54 -1.83 -4.71
N GLN A 265 -18.37 -0.87 -4.31
CA GLN A 265 -19.58 -0.52 -5.01
C GLN A 265 -19.65 0.96 -5.38
N GLN A 266 -20.16 1.27 -6.57
CA GLN A 266 -20.46 2.64 -7.00
C GLN A 266 -21.79 2.63 -7.78
N GLY A 267 -22.73 3.50 -7.39
CA GLY A 267 -24.07 3.55 -8.01
C GLY A 267 -24.82 2.20 -7.96
N GLY A 268 -24.65 1.44 -6.87
CA GLY A 268 -25.26 0.12 -6.68
C GLY A 268 -24.62 -1.04 -7.47
N LYS A 269 -23.54 -0.78 -8.22
CA LYS A 269 -22.83 -1.80 -9.01
C LYS A 269 -21.54 -2.22 -8.33
N ASN A 270 -21.26 -3.51 -8.32
CA ASN A 270 -19.98 -4.05 -7.87
C ASN A 270 -18.88 -3.73 -8.90
N LEU A 271 -17.90 -2.94 -8.49
CA LEU A 271 -16.78 -2.49 -9.33
C LEU A 271 -15.79 -3.58 -9.66
N PHE A 272 -15.77 -4.69 -8.92
CA PHE A 272 -14.86 -5.81 -9.18
C PHE A 272 -15.33 -6.71 -10.33
N TRP A 273 -16.55 -6.55 -10.82
CA TRP A 273 -17.11 -7.37 -11.88
C TRP A 273 -17.45 -6.56 -13.13
N ASP A 274 -16.97 -7.01 -14.29
CA ASP A 274 -17.44 -6.51 -15.59
C ASP A 274 -18.66 -7.34 -16.02
N SER A 275 -19.85 -6.76 -15.88
CA SER A 275 -21.10 -7.45 -16.22
C SER A 275 -21.23 -7.77 -17.71
N LYS A 276 -20.58 -7.00 -18.59
CA LYS A 276 -20.63 -7.25 -20.05
C LYS A 276 -19.73 -8.41 -20.43
N LYS A 277 -18.52 -8.48 -19.85
CA LYS A 277 -17.55 -9.55 -20.11
C LYS A 277 -17.78 -10.80 -19.26
N LYS A 278 -18.64 -10.72 -18.23
CA LYS A 278 -18.83 -11.75 -17.20
C LYS A 278 -17.50 -12.21 -16.61
N ALA A 279 -16.64 -11.25 -16.29
CA ALA A 279 -15.27 -11.49 -15.86
C ALA A 279 -14.83 -10.48 -14.79
N PRO A 280 -13.74 -10.75 -14.05
CA PRO A 280 -13.18 -9.79 -13.11
C PRO A 280 -12.76 -8.50 -13.84
N SER A 281 -13.08 -7.35 -13.27
CA SER A 281 -12.85 -6.04 -13.90
C SER A 281 -11.37 -5.63 -13.84
N ARG A 282 -10.98 -4.59 -14.59
CA ARG A 282 -9.65 -3.97 -14.44
C ARG A 282 -9.41 -3.46 -13.01
N VAL A 283 -10.44 -2.86 -12.40
CA VAL A 283 -10.38 -2.34 -11.02
C VAL A 283 -10.06 -3.44 -10.03
N PHE A 284 -10.70 -4.62 -10.18
CA PHE A 284 -10.39 -5.78 -9.36
C PHE A 284 -8.91 -6.18 -9.46
N HIS A 285 -8.37 -6.33 -10.67
CA HIS A 285 -6.99 -6.76 -10.85
C HIS A 285 -5.99 -5.77 -10.26
N GLN A 286 -6.24 -4.46 -10.43
CA GLN A 286 -5.40 -3.40 -9.84
C GLN A 286 -5.46 -3.44 -8.31
N PHE A 287 -6.65 -3.58 -7.75
CA PHE A 287 -6.84 -3.64 -6.31
C PHE A 287 -6.18 -4.88 -5.69
N LEU A 288 -6.37 -6.05 -6.30
CA LEU A 288 -5.75 -7.30 -5.87
C LEU A 288 -4.22 -7.27 -5.99
N ALA A 289 -3.69 -6.66 -7.05
CA ALA A 289 -2.25 -6.45 -7.21
C ALA A 289 -1.69 -5.55 -6.10
N GLY A 290 -2.39 -4.49 -5.74
CA GLY A 290 -2.04 -3.66 -4.58
C GLY A 290 -2.02 -4.45 -3.28
N LEU A 291 -3.07 -5.24 -3.03
CA LEU A 291 -3.14 -6.09 -1.84
C LEU A 291 -1.95 -7.04 -1.78
N LEU A 292 -1.64 -7.76 -2.86
CA LEU A 292 -0.49 -8.66 -2.93
C LEU A 292 0.83 -7.94 -2.68
N LYS A 293 1.03 -6.76 -3.29
CA LYS A 293 2.25 -5.98 -3.19
C LYS A 293 2.53 -5.52 -1.75
N TYR A 294 1.52 -5.01 -1.06
CA TYR A 294 1.67 -4.37 0.26
C TYR A 294 1.35 -5.30 1.43
N SER A 295 0.94 -6.55 1.17
CA SER A 295 0.59 -7.50 2.24
C SER A 295 1.66 -7.70 3.30
N PRO A 296 2.98 -7.79 2.98
CA PRO A 296 4.01 -7.91 4.01
C PRO A 296 3.94 -6.80 5.07
N GLU A 297 3.71 -5.56 4.65
CA GLU A 297 3.55 -4.40 5.54
C GLU A 297 2.18 -4.39 6.21
N LEU A 298 1.13 -4.75 5.48
CA LEU A 298 -0.24 -4.80 6.01
C LEU A 298 -0.44 -5.92 7.05
N CYS A 299 0.44 -6.94 7.08
CA CYS A 299 0.41 -8.01 8.07
C CYS A 299 0.48 -7.50 9.51
N LEU A 300 1.05 -6.32 9.77
CA LEU A 300 1.03 -5.70 11.11
C LEU A 300 -0.40 -5.46 11.63
N PHE A 301 -1.38 -5.30 10.72
CA PHE A 301 -2.79 -5.08 11.07
C PHE A 301 -3.62 -6.36 10.93
N PHE A 302 -3.19 -7.30 10.07
CA PHE A 302 -3.86 -8.60 9.90
C PHE A 302 -3.44 -9.61 10.98
N ALA A 303 -2.20 -9.57 11.44
CA ALA A 303 -1.63 -10.44 12.46
C ALA A 303 -0.93 -9.59 13.54
N PRO A 304 -1.69 -8.82 14.35
CA PRO A 304 -1.12 -7.79 15.22
C PRO A 304 -0.40 -8.34 16.45
N THR A 305 -0.56 -9.62 16.79
CA THR A 305 0.06 -10.23 17.96
C THR A 305 1.11 -11.28 17.59
N ILE A 306 2.06 -11.54 18.50
CA ILE A 306 3.00 -12.67 18.36
C ILE A 306 2.25 -13.99 18.16
N ASN A 307 1.10 -14.16 18.83
CA ASN A 307 0.29 -15.36 18.74
C ASN A 307 -0.33 -15.55 17.33
N ALA A 308 -0.70 -14.46 16.64
CA ALA A 308 -1.20 -14.52 15.27
C ALA A 308 -0.23 -15.21 14.31
N TYR A 309 1.08 -14.99 14.45
CA TYR A 309 2.08 -15.64 13.60
C TYR A 309 2.22 -17.15 13.87
N LYS A 310 1.79 -17.63 15.05
CA LYS A 310 1.77 -19.07 15.37
C LYS A 310 0.68 -19.83 14.60
N ARG A 311 -0.32 -19.13 14.05
CA ARG A 311 -1.35 -19.71 13.18
C ARG A 311 -0.80 -20.09 11.80
N TYR A 312 0.22 -19.39 11.28
CA TYR A 312 0.76 -19.64 9.94
C TYR A 312 1.67 -20.87 9.90
N GLN A 313 1.05 -22.06 9.83
CA GLN A 313 1.76 -23.34 9.74
C GLN A 313 1.41 -24.05 8.43
N SER A 314 2.38 -24.74 7.83
CA SER A 314 2.12 -25.56 6.65
C SER A 314 1.09 -26.66 6.99
N GLY A 315 0.08 -26.85 6.14
CA GLY A 315 -0.96 -27.87 6.36
C GLY A 315 -2.02 -27.52 7.42
N SER A 316 -2.05 -26.28 7.92
CA SER A 316 -2.94 -25.86 9.02
C SER A 316 -4.20 -25.09 8.59
N TRP A 317 -4.56 -25.13 7.30
CA TRP A 317 -5.62 -24.31 6.67
C TRP A 317 -5.39 -22.78 6.67
N ALA A 318 -4.42 -22.28 7.45
CA ALA A 318 -3.93 -20.92 7.38
C ALA A 318 -3.08 -20.71 6.11
N PRO A 319 -3.21 -19.57 5.42
CA PRO A 319 -2.42 -19.30 4.23
C PRO A 319 -0.97 -18.99 4.60
N THR A 320 -0.03 -19.75 4.02
CA THR A 320 1.42 -19.49 4.16
C THR A 320 2.05 -18.93 2.88
N ARG A 321 1.25 -18.73 1.82
CA ARG A 321 1.70 -18.21 0.53
C ARG A 321 0.97 -16.93 0.16
N MET A 322 1.76 -15.91 -0.19
CA MET A 322 1.28 -14.65 -0.76
C MET A 322 0.92 -14.82 -2.24
N ALA A 323 -0.19 -15.50 -2.47
CA ALA A 323 -0.75 -15.75 -3.81
C ALA A 323 -2.26 -15.49 -3.79
N TRP A 324 -2.85 -15.53 -4.98
CA TRP A 324 -4.29 -15.49 -5.14
C TRP A 324 -4.74 -16.57 -6.12
N SER A 325 -5.99 -17.02 -6.00
CA SER A 325 -6.59 -18.00 -6.90
C SER A 325 -8.10 -18.03 -6.73
N MET A 326 -8.81 -18.40 -7.81
CA MET A 326 -10.26 -18.62 -7.80
C MET A 326 -10.57 -19.86 -6.95
N ASP A 327 -11.38 -19.68 -5.92
CA ASP A 327 -11.86 -20.72 -5.00
C ASP A 327 -10.79 -21.72 -4.51
N ASN A 328 -9.61 -21.23 -4.15
CA ASN A 328 -8.54 -22.03 -3.56
C ASN A 328 -8.29 -21.61 -2.12
N ARG A 329 -8.41 -22.55 -1.18
CA ARG A 329 -8.23 -22.28 0.26
C ARG A 329 -6.77 -22.22 0.73
N THR A 330 -5.80 -22.52 -0.14
CA THR A 330 -4.37 -22.58 0.20
C THR A 330 -3.61 -21.26 -0.03
N VAL A 331 -4.27 -20.25 -0.60
CA VAL A 331 -3.68 -18.96 -0.93
C VAL A 331 -4.09 -17.87 0.05
N GLY A 332 -3.28 -16.82 0.21
CA GLY A 332 -3.62 -15.65 1.05
C GLY A 332 -4.89 -14.92 0.59
N PHE A 333 -5.12 -14.82 -0.72
CA PHE A 333 -6.30 -14.18 -1.30
C PHE A 333 -7.12 -15.16 -2.14
N ARG A 334 -8.21 -15.68 -1.56
CA ARG A 334 -9.17 -16.49 -2.33
C ARG A 334 -10.16 -15.54 -3.02
N VAL A 335 -10.52 -15.86 -4.25
CA VAL A 335 -11.49 -15.06 -5.02
C VAL A 335 -12.75 -15.88 -5.25
N VAL A 336 -13.91 -15.33 -4.89
CA VAL A 336 -15.19 -16.06 -4.86
C VAL A 336 -16.35 -15.20 -5.36
N GLY A 337 -17.47 -15.86 -5.68
CA GLY A 337 -18.70 -15.23 -6.14
C GLY A 337 -18.70 -14.90 -7.64
N HIS A 338 -19.77 -14.25 -8.10
CA HIS A 338 -19.94 -13.79 -9.48
C HIS A 338 -20.93 -12.63 -9.54
N GLY A 339 -20.85 -11.78 -10.56
CA GLY A 339 -21.79 -10.67 -10.69
C GLY A 339 -21.77 -9.75 -9.46
N PRO A 340 -22.92 -9.44 -8.84
CA PRO A 340 -22.99 -8.64 -7.63
C PRO A 340 -22.22 -9.21 -6.43
N SER A 341 -22.06 -10.54 -6.33
CA SER A 341 -21.41 -11.20 -5.18
C SER A 341 -19.90 -11.42 -5.35
N PHE A 342 -19.31 -11.02 -6.48
CA PHE A 342 -17.90 -11.22 -6.79
C PHE A 342 -17.00 -10.39 -5.85
N ARG A 343 -16.07 -11.04 -5.16
CA ARG A 343 -15.29 -10.43 -4.08
C ARG A 343 -13.96 -11.13 -3.82
N ILE A 344 -13.09 -10.44 -3.08
CA ILE A 344 -11.84 -10.99 -2.55
C ILE A 344 -12.09 -11.44 -1.12
N GLU A 345 -11.59 -12.62 -0.76
CA GLU A 345 -11.48 -13.12 0.61
C GLU A 345 -9.98 -13.07 1.00
N ASN A 346 -9.64 -12.14 1.88
CA ASN A 346 -8.34 -12.10 2.53
C ASN A 346 -8.33 -13.07 3.72
N ARG A 347 -7.53 -14.14 3.62
CA ARG A 347 -7.49 -15.24 4.58
C ARG A 347 -6.39 -15.08 5.63
N MET A 348 -5.57 -14.05 5.52
CA MET A 348 -4.45 -13.82 6.44
C MET A 348 -4.90 -13.47 7.86
N PRO A 349 -5.89 -12.58 8.09
CA PRO A 349 -6.10 -12.05 9.43
C PRO A 349 -6.48 -13.11 10.46
N GLY A 350 -5.97 -12.93 11.68
CA GLY A 350 -6.40 -13.69 12.86
C GLY A 350 -7.63 -13.08 13.50
N ALA A 351 -8.35 -13.86 14.31
CA ALA A 351 -9.51 -13.37 15.06
C ALA A 351 -9.16 -12.30 16.12
N ASP A 352 -7.88 -12.01 16.34
CA ASP A 352 -7.35 -10.91 17.15
C ASP A 352 -7.18 -9.58 16.38
N ALA A 353 -7.35 -9.56 15.06
CA ALA A 353 -7.23 -8.35 14.27
C ALA A 353 -8.22 -7.27 14.73
N ASN A 354 -7.76 -6.02 14.82
CA ASN A 354 -8.64 -4.87 15.00
C ASN A 354 -9.35 -4.59 13.66
N PRO A 355 -10.68 -4.79 13.56
CA PRO A 355 -11.39 -4.73 12.29
C PRO A 355 -11.29 -3.34 11.66
N TYR A 356 -11.28 -2.26 12.46
CA TYR A 356 -11.19 -0.91 11.94
C TYR A 356 -9.87 -0.67 11.20
N LEU A 357 -8.76 -1.08 11.81
CA LEU A 357 -7.43 -0.91 11.21
C LEU A 357 -7.23 -1.85 10.01
N ALA A 358 -7.66 -3.10 10.11
CA ALA A 358 -7.59 -4.07 9.01
C ALA A 358 -8.42 -3.61 7.80
N PHE A 359 -9.65 -3.15 8.03
CA PHE A 359 -10.54 -2.64 6.97
C PHE A 359 -10.04 -1.33 6.38
N ALA A 360 -9.49 -0.43 7.20
CA ALA A 360 -8.92 0.83 6.74
C ALA A 360 -7.81 0.54 5.72
N LYS A 361 -6.85 -0.31 6.08
CA LYS A 361 -5.72 -0.64 5.22
C LYS A 361 -6.10 -1.40 3.96
N ALA A 362 -7.05 -2.34 4.06
CA ALA A 362 -7.61 -2.99 2.87
C ALA A 362 -8.25 -1.95 1.93
N SER A 363 -8.97 -0.97 2.47
CA SER A 363 -9.66 0.08 1.69
C SER A 363 -8.72 1.15 1.10
N THR A 364 -7.57 1.42 1.75
CA THR A 364 -6.62 2.47 1.35
C THR A 364 -6.17 2.32 -0.11
N LEU A 365 -6.02 1.09 -0.59
CA LEU A 365 -5.53 0.76 -1.94
C LEU A 365 -6.45 1.18 -3.09
N PHE A 366 -7.69 1.62 -2.80
CA PHE A 366 -8.59 2.27 -3.76
C PHE A 366 -8.66 3.79 -3.59
N THR A 367 -8.37 4.27 -2.38
CA THR A 367 -8.26 5.70 -2.11
C THR A 367 -6.96 6.28 -2.66
N SER A 368 -5.93 5.44 -2.85
CA SER A 368 -4.64 5.78 -3.47
C SER A 368 -4.77 6.06 -4.98
N ASN A 369 -5.51 7.11 -5.32
CA ASN A 369 -5.10 8.06 -6.33
C ASN A 369 -4.87 9.34 -5.56
N ASP A 370 -3.66 9.46 -5.05
CA ASP A 370 -2.74 10.54 -5.34
C ASP A 370 -1.47 10.16 -4.57
N GLU A 371 -0.32 10.12 -5.23
CA GLU A 371 0.92 10.50 -4.54
C GLU A 371 0.77 11.98 -4.15
N GLN A 372 -0.10 12.28 -3.18
CA GLN A 372 -0.16 13.59 -2.57
C GLN A 372 0.97 13.68 -1.55
N ILE A 373 2.20 13.68 -2.05
CA ILE A 373 3.29 14.37 -1.36
C ILE A 373 3.29 15.79 -1.92
N VAL A 374 2.34 16.60 -1.45
CA VAL A 374 2.45 18.05 -1.63
C VAL A 374 3.73 18.45 -0.90
N VAL A 375 4.66 19.03 -1.66
CA VAL A 375 5.99 19.54 -1.28
C VAL A 375 6.39 19.22 0.16
N HIS A 376 7.22 18.19 0.35
CA HIS A 376 7.68 17.78 1.67
C HIS A 376 8.36 18.97 2.39
N LYS A 377 8.20 19.06 3.71
CA LYS A 377 8.71 20.17 4.54
C LYS A 377 10.21 20.45 4.45
N THR A 378 11.00 19.50 3.95
CA THR A 378 12.45 19.62 3.76
C THR A 378 12.86 20.01 2.33
N PHE A 379 11.89 20.21 1.43
CA PHE A 379 12.16 20.71 0.09
C PHE A 379 12.70 22.14 0.15
N TYR A 380 13.85 22.37 -0.49
CA TYR A 380 14.43 23.69 -0.60
C TYR A 380 14.13 24.34 -1.96
N LYS A 381 13.56 25.54 -1.93
CA LYS A 381 13.33 26.37 -3.12
C LYS A 381 14.30 27.55 -3.15
N GLY A 382 15.23 27.54 -4.08
CA GLY A 382 16.16 28.65 -4.29
C GLY A 382 15.48 29.96 -4.71
N GLU A 383 16.16 31.06 -4.44
CA GLU A 383 15.73 32.43 -4.74
C GLU A 383 15.48 32.64 -6.24
N GLY A 384 14.44 33.40 -6.59
CA GLY A 384 14.08 33.70 -7.98
C GLY A 384 13.44 32.53 -8.75
N SER A 385 13.28 31.36 -8.14
CA SER A 385 12.70 30.18 -8.79
C SER A 385 11.17 30.19 -8.79
N THR A 386 10.59 29.88 -9.94
CA THR A 386 9.14 29.80 -10.20
C THR A 386 8.71 28.35 -10.37
N ILE A 387 7.54 28.01 -9.80
CA ILE A 387 6.97 26.66 -9.82
C ILE A 387 5.53 26.76 -10.33
N GLY A 388 5.15 25.89 -11.27
CA GLY A 388 3.79 25.73 -11.76
C GLY A 388 2.84 25.10 -10.74
N HIS A 389 1.59 24.86 -11.13
CA HIS A 389 0.61 24.23 -10.22
C HIS A 389 0.91 22.74 -10.01
N ASN A 390 0.43 22.16 -8.90
CA ASN A 390 0.51 20.72 -8.62
C ASN A 390 1.93 20.12 -8.58
N LEU A 391 2.90 20.84 -8.01
CA LEU A 391 4.22 20.26 -7.72
C LEU A 391 4.13 19.19 -6.64
N THR A 392 4.72 18.03 -6.92
CA THR A 392 5.05 17.01 -5.92
C THR A 392 6.57 17.05 -5.69
N ALA A 393 7.02 17.14 -4.43
CA ALA A 393 8.44 17.12 -4.10
C ALA A 393 8.71 16.28 -2.85
N GLY A 394 9.57 15.27 -2.98
CA GLY A 394 9.98 14.37 -1.91
C GLY A 394 10.95 15.00 -0.90
N PRO A 395 11.16 14.37 0.27
CA PRO A 395 12.09 14.85 1.28
C PRO A 395 13.51 15.07 0.75
N PHE A 396 14.16 16.11 1.27
CA PHE A 396 15.57 16.47 1.02
C PHE A 396 15.91 16.73 -0.45
N SER A 397 14.90 17.00 -1.27
CA SER A 397 15.11 17.52 -2.62
C SER A 397 15.28 19.04 -2.61
N SER A 398 15.99 19.56 -3.60
CA SER A 398 16.27 20.99 -3.71
C SER A 398 16.27 21.48 -5.15
N ILE A 399 15.82 22.71 -5.35
CA ILE A 399 16.04 23.47 -6.58
C ILE A 399 16.90 24.71 -6.30
N GLY A 400 17.87 24.99 -7.17
CA GLY A 400 18.73 26.16 -7.11
C GLY A 400 18.00 27.46 -7.43
N LYS A 401 18.78 28.51 -7.69
CA LYS A 401 18.30 29.86 -8.00
C LYS A 401 17.80 29.98 -9.44
N ASN A 402 16.80 30.85 -9.65
CA ASN A 402 16.28 31.23 -10.97
C ASN A 402 15.79 30.05 -11.85
N CYS A 403 15.34 28.97 -11.22
CA CYS A 403 14.80 27.81 -11.93
C CYS A 403 13.35 28.05 -12.36
N LYS A 404 12.94 27.43 -13.46
CA LYS A 404 11.54 27.43 -13.93
C LYS A 404 11.03 25.99 -13.98
N ILE A 405 10.15 25.64 -13.06
CA ILE A 405 9.52 24.33 -12.96
C ILE A 405 8.09 24.41 -13.46
N GLY A 406 7.71 23.55 -14.39
CA GLY A 406 6.37 23.50 -15.00
C GLY A 406 5.27 23.03 -14.06
N THR A 407 4.08 22.81 -14.63
CA THR A 407 2.88 22.31 -13.93
C THR A 407 2.90 20.79 -13.85
N SER A 408 2.39 20.22 -12.75
CA SER A 408 2.29 18.78 -12.51
C SER A 408 3.64 18.05 -12.58
N VAL A 409 4.71 18.72 -12.17
CA VAL A 409 6.05 18.11 -12.10
C VAL A 409 6.16 17.26 -10.84
N TYR A 410 6.79 16.10 -10.96
CA TYR A 410 7.16 15.24 -9.84
C TYR A 410 8.67 15.31 -9.59
N ILE A 411 9.07 15.59 -8.35
CA ILE A 411 10.46 15.57 -7.88
C ILE A 411 10.56 14.55 -6.74
N GLY A 412 11.35 13.50 -6.94
CA GLY A 412 11.59 12.44 -5.96
C GLY A 412 12.41 12.89 -4.75
N SER A 413 12.71 11.95 -3.85
CA SER A 413 13.53 12.25 -2.66
C SER A 413 15.01 12.44 -3.04
N ASN A 414 15.74 13.26 -2.29
CA ASN A 414 17.18 13.51 -2.49
C ASN A 414 17.57 13.97 -3.91
N VAL A 415 16.66 14.64 -4.63
CA VAL A 415 16.98 15.22 -5.95
C VAL A 415 17.72 16.55 -5.77
N SER A 416 18.80 16.74 -6.52
CA SER A 416 19.55 18.00 -6.54
C SER A 416 19.43 18.68 -7.91
N ILE A 417 18.82 19.86 -7.95
CA ILE A 417 18.68 20.66 -9.19
C ILE A 417 19.47 21.96 -9.01
N GLY A 418 20.41 22.22 -9.92
CA GLY A 418 21.28 23.40 -9.95
C GLY A 418 20.56 24.71 -10.28
N ASN A 419 21.32 25.75 -10.62
CA ASN A 419 20.78 27.07 -10.92
C ASN A 419 20.34 27.19 -12.39
N ASN A 420 19.39 28.09 -12.66
CA ASN A 420 18.89 28.42 -14.00
C ASN A 420 18.35 27.20 -14.79
N VAL A 421 17.89 26.16 -14.09
CA VAL A 421 17.34 24.96 -14.71
C VAL A 421 15.90 25.20 -15.14
N LYS A 422 15.50 24.65 -16.29
CA LYS A 422 14.11 24.64 -16.76
C LYS A 422 13.62 23.21 -16.88
N ILE A 423 12.46 22.92 -16.30
CA ILE A 423 11.78 21.62 -16.40
C ILE A 423 10.35 21.86 -16.87
N GLY A 424 9.97 21.20 -17.96
CA GLY A 424 8.64 21.27 -18.55
C GLY A 424 7.53 20.61 -17.73
N ASN A 425 6.31 20.72 -18.21
CA ASN A 425 5.10 20.21 -17.57
C ASN A 425 5.05 18.68 -17.56
N ASN A 426 4.37 18.10 -16.57
CA ASN A 426 4.13 16.66 -16.44
C ASN A 426 5.41 15.79 -16.40
N SER A 427 6.58 16.40 -16.26
CA SER A 427 7.86 15.69 -16.20
C SER A 427 8.09 15.10 -14.81
N LYS A 428 8.75 13.94 -14.76
CA LYS A 428 9.03 13.18 -13.54
C LYS A 428 10.51 13.00 -13.34
N ILE A 429 11.00 13.47 -12.19
CA ILE A 429 12.39 13.34 -11.76
C ILE A 429 12.41 12.37 -10.58
N HIS A 430 12.92 11.16 -10.78
CA HIS A 430 12.95 10.14 -9.74
C HIS A 430 14.03 10.42 -8.68
N SER A 431 13.99 9.67 -7.58
CA SER A 431 14.85 9.91 -6.42
C SER A 431 16.34 9.81 -6.76
N ASN A 432 17.17 10.59 -6.05
CA ASN A 432 18.64 10.65 -6.20
C ASN A 432 19.15 11.12 -7.57
N VAL A 433 18.32 11.76 -8.39
CA VAL A 433 18.77 12.39 -9.65
C VAL A 433 19.52 13.69 -9.36
N THR A 434 20.59 13.95 -10.11
CA THR A 434 21.34 15.22 -10.09
C THR A 434 21.21 15.93 -11.44
N ILE A 435 20.74 17.18 -11.43
CA ILE A 435 20.62 18.03 -12.61
C ILE A 435 21.48 19.28 -12.38
N GLU A 436 22.51 19.45 -13.20
CA GLU A 436 23.45 20.56 -13.11
C GLU A 436 22.88 21.87 -13.63
N SER A 437 23.60 22.96 -13.36
CA SER A 437 23.13 24.31 -13.71
C SER A 437 23.00 24.52 -15.23
N ASN A 438 22.00 25.33 -15.60
CA ASN A 438 21.65 25.76 -16.97
C ASN A 438 20.99 24.68 -17.87
N VAL A 439 20.70 23.49 -17.34
CA VAL A 439 20.02 22.41 -18.08
C VAL A 439 18.57 22.78 -18.43
N ILE A 440 18.12 22.35 -19.60
CA ILE A 440 16.74 22.53 -20.08
C ILE A 440 16.14 21.15 -20.37
N ILE A 441 14.97 20.87 -19.77
CA ILE A 441 14.19 19.64 -19.94
C ILE A 441 12.79 20.03 -20.40
N GLY A 442 12.30 19.37 -21.46
CA GLY A 442 10.98 19.55 -22.02
C GLY A 442 9.83 18.98 -21.17
N ASP A 443 8.67 18.91 -21.79
CA ASP A 443 7.42 18.39 -21.23
C ASP A 443 7.37 16.86 -21.33
N GLU A 444 6.66 16.21 -20.40
CA GLU A 444 6.40 14.77 -20.39
C GLU A 444 7.68 13.90 -20.38
N CYS A 445 8.76 14.38 -19.78
CA CYS A 445 10.00 13.62 -19.62
C CYS A 445 9.98 12.74 -18.36
N GLU A 446 10.70 11.62 -18.37
CA GLU A 446 10.88 10.76 -17.19
C GLU A 446 12.36 10.42 -16.98
N ILE A 447 12.94 10.91 -15.87
CA ILE A 447 14.36 10.73 -15.52
C ILE A 447 14.45 9.81 -14.31
N PHE A 448 14.94 8.59 -14.53
CA PHE A 448 14.99 7.52 -13.53
C PHE A 448 16.14 7.71 -12.53
N ALA A 449 16.04 6.97 -11.42
CA ALA A 449 16.85 7.18 -10.23
C ALA A 449 18.37 7.14 -10.49
N GLY A 450 19.10 8.06 -9.86
CA GLY A 450 20.56 8.13 -9.92
C GLY A 450 21.16 8.71 -11.20
N ALA A 451 20.34 9.13 -12.18
CA ALA A 451 20.85 9.78 -13.38
C ALA A 451 21.53 11.13 -13.07
N VAL A 452 22.55 11.48 -13.86
CA VAL A 452 23.31 12.75 -13.73
C VAL A 452 23.27 13.51 -15.05
N ILE A 453 22.70 14.71 -15.04
CA ILE A 453 22.47 15.50 -16.25
C ILE A 453 23.24 16.81 -16.18
N GLY A 454 24.08 17.07 -17.17
CA GLY A 454 24.82 18.31 -17.32
C GLY A 454 26.14 18.38 -16.54
N SER A 455 26.65 17.24 -16.07
CA SER A 455 28.01 17.15 -15.53
C SER A 455 29.05 17.52 -16.59
N ASP A 456 30.22 17.95 -16.13
CA ASP A 456 31.35 18.11 -17.05
C ASP A 456 31.78 16.74 -17.58
N GLY A 457 31.85 16.61 -18.89
CA GLY A 457 32.43 15.47 -19.57
C GLY A 457 33.95 15.45 -19.54
N PHE A 458 34.50 14.41 -20.15
CA PHE A 458 35.94 14.23 -20.28
C PHE A 458 36.52 15.15 -21.36
N GLY A 459 37.31 16.17 -20.97
CA GLY A 459 37.98 17.09 -21.89
C GLY A 459 39.19 17.78 -21.27
N TYR A 460 40.38 17.43 -21.74
CA TYR A 460 41.66 17.98 -21.28
C TYR A 460 42.57 18.28 -22.47
N ALA A 461 43.31 19.37 -22.38
CA ALA A 461 44.36 19.74 -23.33
C ALA A 461 45.73 19.71 -22.62
N HIS A 462 46.79 19.46 -23.39
CA HIS A 462 48.16 19.60 -22.88
C HIS A 462 48.58 21.06 -22.88
N ASP A 463 49.14 21.52 -21.76
CA ASP A 463 49.87 22.78 -21.71
C ASP A 463 51.33 22.59 -22.14
N LYS A 464 52.05 23.70 -22.32
CA LYS A 464 53.47 23.75 -22.73
C LYS A 464 54.41 22.99 -21.79
N ASP A 465 54.01 22.78 -20.55
CA ASP A 465 54.75 22.03 -19.53
C ASP A 465 54.33 20.54 -19.43
N ASN A 466 53.55 20.04 -20.40
CA ASN A 466 52.92 18.71 -20.41
C ASN A 466 51.85 18.46 -19.34
N SER A 467 51.45 19.45 -18.54
CA SER A 467 50.32 19.29 -17.61
C SER A 467 48.98 19.20 -18.35
N TRP A 468 48.00 18.55 -17.72
CA TRP A 468 46.63 18.44 -18.24
C TRP A 468 45.78 19.60 -17.72
N ILE A 469 45.34 20.47 -18.61
CA ILE A 469 44.42 21.55 -18.29
C ILE A 469 43.02 21.14 -18.74
N LYS A 470 42.06 21.23 -17.81
CA LYS A 470 40.65 20.95 -18.10
C LYS A 470 40.13 21.98 -19.09
N ILE A 471 39.51 21.50 -20.18
CA ILE A 471 38.85 22.36 -21.14
C ILE A 471 37.53 22.83 -20.50
N PRO A 472 37.31 24.15 -20.34
CA PRO A 472 36.06 24.66 -19.79
C PRO A 472 34.86 24.20 -20.62
N GLN A 473 33.86 23.63 -19.95
CA GLN A 473 32.62 23.20 -20.61
C GLN A 473 31.50 24.20 -20.34
N THR A 474 31.33 25.11 -21.28
CA THR A 474 30.45 26.28 -21.16
C THR A 474 29.06 26.06 -21.75
N GLY A 475 28.89 25.01 -22.55
CA GLY A 475 27.60 24.62 -23.11
C GLY A 475 26.65 24.05 -22.06
N SER A 476 25.46 23.67 -22.50
CA SER A 476 24.42 23.07 -21.67
C SER A 476 24.02 21.67 -22.15
N VAL A 477 22.99 21.11 -21.51
CA VAL A 477 22.21 19.98 -21.99
C VAL A 477 20.79 20.47 -22.26
N LYS A 478 20.30 20.18 -23.47
CA LYS A 478 18.93 20.46 -23.92
C LYS A 478 18.21 19.16 -24.23
N ILE A 479 17.19 18.85 -23.44
CA ILE A 479 16.33 17.68 -23.60
C ILE A 479 14.97 18.16 -24.09
N GLY A 480 14.51 17.58 -25.20
CA GLY A 480 13.19 17.81 -25.78
C GLY A 480 12.04 17.15 -25.01
N ASP A 481 10.88 17.07 -25.61
CA ASP A 481 9.66 16.54 -24.99
C ASP A 481 9.61 15.01 -25.08
N ASN A 482 8.85 14.36 -24.19
CA ASN A 482 8.61 12.91 -24.23
C ASN A 482 9.88 12.05 -24.15
N VAL A 483 10.94 12.52 -23.49
CA VAL A 483 12.23 11.82 -23.36
C VAL A 483 12.30 11.01 -22.06
N ASP A 484 12.75 9.76 -22.17
CA ASP A 484 13.01 8.90 -21.00
C ASP A 484 14.53 8.70 -20.83
N ILE A 485 15.03 8.89 -19.61
CA ILE A 485 16.45 8.73 -19.26
C ILE A 485 16.58 7.71 -18.13
N GLY A 486 17.14 6.54 -18.45
CA GLY A 486 17.28 5.41 -17.55
C GLY A 486 18.15 5.67 -16.32
N ALA A 487 18.06 4.75 -15.37
CA ALA A 487 18.74 4.83 -14.09
C ALA A 487 20.27 4.85 -14.25
N ASN A 488 20.92 5.72 -13.48
CA ASN A 488 22.38 5.91 -13.48
C ASN A 488 22.98 6.22 -14.86
N THR A 489 22.18 6.78 -15.77
CA THR A 489 22.66 7.33 -17.05
C THR A 489 23.24 8.71 -16.83
N THR A 490 24.35 9.00 -17.51
CA THR A 490 25.05 10.28 -17.42
C THR A 490 25.07 10.98 -18.77
N ILE A 491 24.70 12.25 -18.78
CA ILE A 491 24.72 13.10 -19.97
C ILE A 491 25.60 14.32 -19.69
N ASP A 492 26.74 14.37 -20.37
CA ASP A 492 27.69 15.45 -20.21
C ASP A 492 27.18 16.73 -20.90
N ARG A 493 27.42 17.87 -20.27
CA ARG A 493 27.18 19.17 -20.89
C ARG A 493 28.13 19.41 -22.05
N GLY A 494 27.72 20.29 -22.94
CA GLY A 494 28.55 20.70 -24.07
C GLY A 494 29.82 21.47 -23.68
N ALA A 495 30.90 21.32 -24.46
CA ALA A 495 32.11 22.13 -24.29
C ALA A 495 31.88 23.59 -24.72
N ILE A 496 31.37 23.78 -25.94
CA ILE A 496 30.95 25.07 -26.50
C ILE A 496 29.48 25.01 -26.90
N ASP A 497 29.14 24.21 -27.92
CA ASP A 497 27.75 23.93 -28.30
C ASP A 497 27.08 23.03 -27.27
N ASP A 498 25.76 23.03 -27.18
CA ASP A 498 25.02 22.18 -26.25
C ASP A 498 25.08 20.69 -26.64
N THR A 499 24.96 19.81 -25.65
CA THR A 499 24.51 18.43 -25.87
C THR A 499 22.99 18.44 -26.04
N VAL A 500 22.47 17.83 -27.10
CA VAL A 500 21.06 17.88 -27.48
C VAL A 500 20.46 16.48 -27.56
N ILE A 501 19.39 16.26 -26.80
CA ILE A 501 18.54 15.06 -26.85
C ILE A 501 17.18 15.48 -27.40
N SER A 502 16.86 15.10 -28.64
CA SER A 502 15.62 15.50 -29.31
C SER A 502 14.40 14.72 -28.79
N ASP A 503 13.22 15.16 -29.21
CA ASP A 503 11.93 14.65 -28.73
C ASP A 503 11.77 13.14 -28.91
N GLY A 504 11.11 12.51 -27.94
CA GLY A 504 10.73 11.10 -27.98
C GLY A 504 11.89 10.11 -27.88
N VAL A 505 13.12 10.57 -27.61
CA VAL A 505 14.29 9.70 -27.39
C VAL A 505 14.12 8.87 -26.11
N LYS A 506 14.51 7.59 -26.16
CA LYS A 506 14.44 6.66 -25.03
C LYS A 506 15.82 6.10 -24.74
N ILE A 507 16.34 6.41 -23.56
CA ILE A 507 17.68 6.02 -23.11
C ILE A 507 17.50 5.07 -21.95
N ASP A 508 18.04 3.86 -22.07
CA ASP A 508 18.02 2.85 -21.02
C ASP A 508 19.05 3.17 -19.92
N ASN A 509 19.16 2.28 -18.95
CA ASN A 509 20.02 2.43 -17.78
C ASN A 509 21.51 2.35 -18.15
N LEU A 510 22.36 2.99 -17.33
CA LEU A 510 23.82 2.91 -17.41
C LEU A 510 24.39 3.33 -18.77
N VAL A 511 23.76 4.28 -19.46
CA VAL A 511 24.26 4.87 -20.71
C VAL A 511 25.15 6.07 -20.40
N GLN A 512 26.23 6.24 -21.17
CA GLN A 512 27.05 7.46 -21.15
C GLN A 512 26.85 8.24 -22.45
N ILE A 513 26.49 9.52 -22.35
CA ILE A 513 26.46 10.46 -23.47
C ILE A 513 27.48 11.56 -23.24
N GLY A 514 28.50 11.62 -24.09
CA GLY A 514 29.55 12.63 -24.03
C GLY A 514 29.10 14.04 -24.42
N HIS A 515 29.97 15.01 -24.15
CA HIS A 515 29.74 16.43 -24.45
C HIS A 515 29.45 16.67 -25.95
N ASN A 516 28.65 17.69 -26.29
CA ASN A 516 28.33 18.11 -27.68
C ASN A 516 27.63 17.04 -28.55
N CYS A 517 27.11 15.98 -27.95
CA CYS A 517 26.38 14.98 -28.73
C CYS A 517 25.02 15.52 -29.19
N ILE A 518 24.56 15.03 -30.34
CA ILE A 518 23.21 15.30 -30.86
C ILE A 518 22.53 13.96 -31.09
N ILE A 519 21.42 13.70 -30.40
CA ILE A 519 20.62 12.49 -30.54
C ILE A 519 19.28 12.87 -31.15
N GLY A 520 19.05 12.45 -32.39
CA GLY A 520 17.85 12.75 -33.15
C GLY A 520 16.59 12.05 -32.62
N GLU A 521 15.43 12.60 -32.99
CA GLU A 521 14.12 12.22 -32.47
C GLU A 521 13.83 10.72 -32.54
N LYS A 522 13.08 10.22 -31.55
CA LYS A 522 12.57 8.84 -31.52
C LYS A 522 13.64 7.75 -31.63
N THR A 523 14.89 8.10 -31.34
CA THR A 523 15.98 7.15 -31.24
C THR A 523 15.92 6.42 -29.90
N ILE A 524 16.13 5.11 -29.93
CA ILE A 524 16.17 4.27 -28.73
C ILE A 524 17.59 3.75 -28.50
N ILE A 525 18.05 3.83 -27.25
CA ILE A 525 19.41 3.49 -26.84
C ILE A 525 19.31 2.50 -25.68
N ALA A 526 19.72 1.26 -25.91
CA ALA A 526 19.70 0.21 -24.90
C ALA A 526 20.87 0.33 -23.90
N GLY A 527 20.77 -0.41 -22.80
CA GLY A 527 21.65 -0.22 -21.64
C GLY A 527 23.13 -0.44 -21.92
N CYS A 528 23.97 0.19 -21.10
CA CYS A 528 25.43 0.12 -21.17
C CYS A 528 26.05 0.66 -22.46
N VAL A 529 25.32 1.43 -23.27
CA VAL A 529 25.88 2.09 -24.47
C VAL A 529 26.79 3.25 -24.05
N GLY A 530 27.95 3.36 -24.69
CA GLY A 530 28.86 4.50 -24.54
C GLY A 530 28.94 5.34 -25.81
N ILE A 531 28.64 6.63 -25.70
CA ILE A 531 28.71 7.60 -26.81
C ILE A 531 29.75 8.65 -26.47
N ALA A 532 30.87 8.64 -27.19
CA ALA A 532 31.91 9.64 -27.00
C ALA A 532 31.51 11.01 -27.59
N GLY A 533 32.14 12.07 -27.08
CA GLY A 533 31.74 13.45 -27.34
C GLY A 533 31.66 13.84 -28.82
N SER A 534 30.74 14.76 -29.11
CA SER A 534 30.49 15.33 -30.44
C SER A 534 29.96 14.34 -31.48
N ALA A 535 29.45 13.18 -31.07
CA ALA A 535 28.78 12.26 -31.98
C ALA A 535 27.38 12.79 -32.35
N LYS A 536 26.99 12.62 -33.61
CA LYS A 536 25.67 13.02 -34.14
C LYS A 536 24.91 11.77 -34.60
N ILE A 537 23.82 11.42 -33.93
CA ILE A 537 22.98 10.27 -34.23
C ILE A 537 21.65 10.79 -34.80
N GLY A 538 21.26 10.28 -35.96
CA GLY A 538 20.02 10.64 -36.64
C GLY A 538 18.77 10.15 -35.91
N ARG A 539 17.60 10.42 -36.50
CA ARG A 539 16.29 10.03 -35.94
C ARG A 539 15.96 8.56 -36.18
N ASN A 540 15.06 8.01 -35.36
CA ASN A 540 14.58 6.63 -35.43
C ASN A 540 15.70 5.58 -35.43
N CYS A 541 16.85 5.88 -34.83
CA CYS A 541 17.93 4.91 -34.70
C CYS A 541 17.61 3.91 -33.58
N MET A 542 18.11 2.69 -33.71
CA MET A 542 18.04 1.66 -32.67
C MET A 542 19.45 1.23 -32.31
N ILE A 543 19.92 1.61 -31.11
CA ILE A 543 21.27 1.32 -30.63
C ILE A 543 21.19 0.17 -29.62
N GLY A 544 21.68 -1.00 -30.02
CA GLY A 544 21.71 -2.19 -29.17
C GLY A 544 22.65 -2.06 -27.98
N GLY A 545 22.34 -2.80 -26.91
CA GLY A 545 23.02 -2.66 -25.63
C GLY A 545 24.52 -2.92 -25.71
N ALA A 546 25.30 -2.24 -24.87
CA ALA A 546 26.76 -2.29 -24.86
C ALA A 546 27.45 -1.89 -26.18
N ALA A 547 26.77 -1.19 -27.09
CA ALA A 547 27.43 -0.59 -28.25
C ALA A 547 28.33 0.59 -27.84
N MET A 548 29.39 0.82 -28.61
CA MET A 548 30.37 1.89 -28.37
C MET A 548 30.48 2.78 -29.60
N ILE A 549 30.19 4.07 -29.45
CA ILE A 549 30.14 5.04 -30.54
C ILE A 549 31.29 6.03 -30.37
N LYS A 550 32.17 6.10 -31.38
CA LYS A 550 33.28 7.05 -31.41
C LYS A 550 32.78 8.49 -31.48
N GLY A 551 33.51 9.41 -30.87
CA GLY A 551 33.23 10.84 -30.94
C GLY A 551 33.48 11.42 -32.34
N HIS A 552 32.89 12.59 -32.60
CA HIS A 552 33.01 13.33 -33.87
C HIS A 552 32.60 12.55 -35.13
N ILE A 553 31.70 11.57 -34.99
CA ILE A 553 31.12 10.86 -36.14
C ILE A 553 29.66 11.22 -36.33
N SER A 554 29.15 10.95 -37.53
CA SER A 554 27.72 11.08 -37.86
C SER A 554 27.13 9.72 -38.23
N ILE A 555 25.98 9.39 -37.63
CA ILE A 555 25.17 8.22 -37.91
C ILE A 555 23.84 8.72 -38.48
N THR A 556 23.52 8.31 -39.69
CA THR A 556 22.29 8.73 -40.38
C THR A 556 21.03 8.05 -39.82
N ASP A 557 19.86 8.56 -40.22
CA ASP A 557 18.55 8.14 -39.76
C ASP A 557 18.23 6.65 -39.99
N ASN A 558 17.34 6.12 -39.16
CA ASN A 558 16.81 4.75 -39.26
C ASN A 558 17.91 3.67 -39.18
N THR A 559 19.07 4.00 -38.59
CA THR A 559 20.19 3.08 -38.46
C THR A 559 19.96 2.11 -37.29
N ILE A 560 20.27 0.84 -37.52
CA ILE A 560 20.22 -0.19 -36.47
C ILE A 560 21.65 -0.61 -36.15
N ILE A 561 22.07 -0.45 -34.90
CA ILE A 561 23.36 -0.93 -34.40
C ILE A 561 23.09 -2.12 -33.48
N SER A 562 23.66 -3.28 -33.81
CA SER A 562 23.51 -4.48 -32.99
C SER A 562 24.19 -4.31 -31.63
N GLY A 563 23.76 -5.08 -30.62
CA GLY A 563 24.40 -5.05 -29.30
C GLY A 563 25.90 -5.39 -29.37
N GLY A 564 26.69 -4.83 -28.46
CA GLY A 564 28.15 -4.98 -28.39
C GLY A 564 28.92 -4.36 -29.55
N THR A 565 28.26 -3.60 -30.44
CA THR A 565 28.88 -3.13 -31.68
C THR A 565 29.66 -1.82 -31.49
N GLY A 566 30.92 -1.79 -31.95
CA GLY A 566 31.75 -0.59 -32.02
C GLY A 566 31.65 0.16 -33.35
N ILE A 567 31.26 1.43 -33.33
CA ILE A 567 31.20 2.29 -34.53
C ILE A 567 32.34 3.31 -34.49
N GLY A 568 33.31 3.12 -35.38
CA GLY A 568 34.52 3.96 -35.46
C GLY A 568 34.57 4.99 -36.59
N LYS A 569 33.57 5.00 -37.49
CA LYS A 569 33.48 5.86 -38.68
C LYS A 569 32.04 6.28 -38.94
N ASN A 570 31.86 7.30 -39.78
CA ASN A 570 30.53 7.78 -40.19
C ASN A 570 29.70 6.65 -40.85
N ILE A 571 28.41 6.63 -40.53
CA ILE A 571 27.40 5.81 -41.21
C ILE A 571 26.53 6.74 -42.05
N VAL A 572 26.72 6.69 -43.37
CA VAL A 572 26.07 7.60 -44.32
C VAL A 572 24.84 7.00 -45.01
N VAL A 573 24.64 5.68 -44.92
CA VAL A 573 23.53 4.98 -45.58
C VAL A 573 22.39 4.68 -44.59
N PRO A 574 21.20 5.28 -44.77
CA PRO A 574 20.09 5.13 -43.84
C PRO A 574 19.40 3.77 -43.95
N GLY A 575 18.70 3.36 -42.89
CA GLY A 575 17.87 2.16 -42.87
C GLY A 575 18.64 0.84 -42.85
N LYS A 576 19.95 0.86 -42.60
CA LYS A 576 20.81 -0.34 -42.58
C LYS A 576 21.13 -0.78 -41.16
N ARG A 577 21.43 -2.08 -41.02
CA ARG A 577 21.92 -2.69 -39.78
C ARG A 577 23.43 -2.88 -39.84
N PHE A 578 24.11 -2.50 -38.75
CA PHE A 578 25.55 -2.63 -38.59
C PHE A 578 25.86 -3.51 -37.38
N THR A 579 26.81 -4.43 -37.55
CA THR A 579 27.25 -5.39 -36.53
C THR A 579 28.75 -5.57 -36.65
N ASN A 580 29.48 -5.47 -35.56
CA ASN A 580 30.92 -5.79 -35.53
C ASN A 580 31.34 -6.77 -34.41
N VAL A 581 30.36 -7.35 -33.71
CA VAL A 581 30.61 -8.36 -32.68
C VAL A 581 31.09 -9.67 -33.32
N PHE A 582 32.15 -10.25 -32.74
CA PHE A 582 32.65 -11.56 -33.14
C PHE A 582 31.79 -12.69 -32.55
N PRO A 583 31.61 -13.81 -33.27
CA PRO A 583 30.94 -14.99 -32.72
C PRO A 583 31.65 -15.46 -31.45
N TYR A 584 30.91 -15.63 -30.35
CA TYR A 584 31.45 -16.01 -29.03
C TYR A 584 31.61 -17.53 -28.86
N ASN A 585 31.11 -18.34 -29.79
CA ASN A 585 31.13 -19.80 -29.74
C ASN A 585 32.11 -20.40 -30.76
N ILE A 586 33.36 -19.93 -30.75
CA ILE A 586 34.45 -20.46 -31.59
C ILE A 586 35.71 -20.65 -30.74
N GLU A 587 36.45 -21.74 -30.95
CA GLU A 587 37.71 -21.98 -30.25
C GLU A 587 38.79 -20.95 -30.65
N HIS A 588 39.74 -20.67 -29.74
CA HIS A 588 40.80 -19.67 -29.96
C HIS A 588 41.57 -19.88 -31.27
N LYS A 589 41.79 -21.14 -31.66
CA LYS A 589 42.47 -21.50 -32.92
C LYS A 589 41.68 -21.05 -34.15
N ASP A 590 40.36 -21.19 -34.13
CA ASP A 590 39.50 -20.76 -35.24
C ASP A 590 39.30 -19.25 -35.24
N TRP A 591 39.29 -18.62 -34.06
CA TRP A 591 39.37 -17.16 -33.96
C TRP A 591 40.67 -16.61 -34.60
N LEU A 592 41.83 -17.21 -34.31
CA LEU A 592 43.12 -16.82 -34.93
C LEU A 592 43.10 -16.98 -36.45
N ARG A 593 42.44 -18.03 -36.97
CA ARG A 593 42.28 -18.24 -38.43
C ARG A 593 41.44 -17.13 -39.06
N ILE A 594 40.32 -16.76 -38.46
CA ILE A 594 39.46 -15.66 -38.93
C ILE A 594 40.23 -14.33 -38.89
N ALA A 595 40.92 -14.04 -37.78
CA ALA A 595 41.72 -12.83 -37.63
C ALA A 595 42.85 -12.74 -38.69
N ASN A 596 43.53 -13.86 -38.96
CA ASN A 596 44.59 -13.92 -39.99
C ASN A 596 44.02 -13.74 -41.42
N ASN A 597 42.84 -14.28 -41.70
CA ASN A 597 42.17 -14.08 -42.99
C ASN A 597 41.74 -12.62 -43.20
N LEU A 598 41.24 -11.95 -42.15
CA LEU A 598 40.94 -10.50 -42.20
C LEU A 598 42.20 -9.67 -42.47
N LYS A 599 43.35 -10.03 -41.87
CA LYS A 599 44.64 -9.38 -42.13
C LYS A 599 45.09 -9.52 -43.60
N LYS A 600 44.75 -10.62 -44.28
CA LYS A 600 45.06 -10.83 -45.71
C LYS A 600 44.18 -10.02 -46.65
N ILE A 601 42.94 -9.73 -46.27
CA ILE A 601 42.03 -8.88 -47.06
C ILE A 601 42.55 -7.44 -47.14
N GLY A 602 43.17 -6.94 -46.06
CA GLY A 602 43.80 -5.61 -46.02
C GLY A 602 45.08 -5.46 -46.86
N LYS A 603 45.63 -6.55 -47.42
CA LYS A 603 46.86 -6.53 -48.25
C LYS A 603 46.60 -6.66 -49.76
N LYS A 604 45.35 -6.75 -50.21
CA LYS A 604 45.02 -6.97 -51.63
C LYS A 604 44.87 -5.68 -52.46
N ASN A 605 45.08 -4.51 -51.87
CA ASN A 605 44.95 -3.20 -52.54
C ASN A 605 46.17 -2.27 -52.33
N ASP A 606 47.37 -2.83 -52.18
CA ASP A 606 48.61 -2.10 -52.47
C ASP A 606 49.20 -2.61 -53.79
#